data_AF-A0A7Y2FYX5-F1
#
_entry.id   AF-A0A7Y2FYX5-F1
#
_cell.length_a   1.000
_cell.length_b   1.000
_cell.length_c   1.000
_cell.angle_alpha   90.00
_cell.angle_beta   90.00
_cell.angle_gamma   90.00
#
_symmetry.space_group_name_H-M   'P 1'
#
loop_
_entity.id
_entity.type
_entity.pdbx_description
1 polymer ?
#
loop_
_entity_poly.entity_id
_entity_poly.type
_entity_poly.pdbx_seq_one_letter_code
_entity_poly.pdbx_strand_id
1 'polypeptide(L)'
;FETGVNFFGICDDSDFKGSNLSNGTRGLTVGIYPNIGGSLIGPQEHKGNEWVGGFGDVGAYFVGDLIQSFSSRFLVDPGNPNYSPNTNLPGWFNTEDDQNNTYECTIIPEGLHDLSCTPFDRLIHEGNSRGTDEKLLAGIQILGFENDAQNWVLNRHLLNRIKNGKTTFNSSEMSLFQNTSSSTTFGQLNEVFNTATGFRNHPSYVGNSSSIENAQINVMLKLDELANEVVNLIDGTITQGTFETIRNIKLTENESLNTNIKNLVSDNEILKLNHFVTAQSLNNSITPLLLPAQNEKYIHSIFLEGINVDQIPNLESIAGQCPLEGGDGVYLARGILNYFGTSYDDSDDVLCLSSNNRQLEAEKPSVESITLHPNPADDIITLQGNLIGARNLVFYDWKGSLVHSVKLKQGPFSIKIETNVWSPGVYFYGLENGKIQKLIITR
;
A
#
# COMPACT_ATOMS: atom_id res chain seq x y z
N PHE A 1 9.28 -22.17 -7.10
CA PHE A 1 8.20 -21.87 -8.06
C PHE A 1 8.59 -20.59 -8.75
N GLU A 2 8.85 -20.64 -10.06
CA GLU A 2 9.21 -19.42 -10.81
C GLU A 2 7.92 -18.65 -11.12
N THR A 3 7.79 -17.49 -10.48
CA THR A 3 6.68 -16.54 -10.65
C THR A 3 7.24 -15.25 -11.23
N GLY A 4 6.59 -14.68 -12.25
CA GLY A 4 7.00 -13.40 -12.83
C GLY A 4 6.84 -12.22 -11.86
N VAL A 5 5.64 -12.04 -11.30
CA VAL A 5 5.33 -10.99 -10.31
C VAL A 5 4.55 -11.58 -9.13
N ASN A 6 4.93 -11.23 -7.89
CA ASN A 6 4.23 -11.65 -6.68
C ASN A 6 3.83 -10.44 -5.82
N PHE A 7 2.56 -10.33 -5.47
CA PHE A 7 2.07 -9.38 -4.46
C PHE A 7 1.85 -10.11 -3.14
N PHE A 8 2.37 -9.56 -2.04
CA PHE A 8 2.24 -10.16 -0.72
C PHE A 8 1.93 -9.13 0.37
N GLY A 9 0.91 -9.41 1.17
CA GLY A 9 0.48 -8.58 2.28
C GLY A 9 -0.34 -7.36 1.88
N ILE A 10 -0.26 -6.31 2.68
CA ILE A 10 -0.97 -5.06 2.47
C ILE A 10 -0.20 -4.28 1.40
N CYS A 11 -0.62 -4.41 0.14
CA CYS A 11 -0.03 -3.78 -1.05
C CYS A 11 -0.99 -2.73 -1.63
N ASP A 12 -1.80 -2.08 -0.78
CA ASP A 12 -2.74 -1.06 -1.21
C ASP A 12 -2.00 0.16 -1.81
N ASP A 13 -2.61 0.83 -2.78
CA ASP A 13 -1.98 1.92 -3.56
C ASP A 13 -0.81 1.47 -4.46
N SER A 14 -0.64 0.15 -4.70
CA SER A 14 0.32 -0.36 -5.69
C SER A 14 -0.06 0.09 -7.10
N ASP A 15 0.84 0.84 -7.75
CA ASP A 15 0.70 1.33 -9.12
C ASP A 15 1.49 0.43 -10.08
N PHE A 16 0.86 -0.65 -10.55
CA PHE A 16 1.47 -1.62 -11.47
C PHE A 16 1.17 -1.25 -12.93
N LYS A 17 2.22 -0.90 -13.71
CA LYS A 17 2.09 -0.46 -15.11
C LYS A 17 3.01 -1.24 -16.05
N GLY A 18 2.46 -1.69 -17.18
CA GLY A 18 3.20 -2.08 -18.39
C GLY A 18 4.28 -3.15 -18.17
N SER A 19 3.87 -4.41 -18.03
CA SER A 19 4.80 -5.54 -17.90
C SER A 19 4.64 -6.54 -19.05
N ASN A 20 5.76 -7.02 -19.59
CA ASN A 20 5.80 -8.15 -20.51
C ASN A 20 6.29 -9.39 -19.72
N LEU A 21 5.39 -10.35 -19.54
CA LEU A 21 5.67 -11.59 -18.79
C LEU A 21 5.79 -12.75 -19.77
N SER A 22 7.00 -13.27 -19.96
CA SER A 22 7.24 -14.44 -20.81
C SER A 22 8.01 -15.54 -20.08
N ASN A 23 7.76 -16.81 -20.44
CA ASN A 23 8.49 -18.00 -20.00
C ASN A 23 8.44 -18.37 -18.49
N GLY A 24 7.44 -17.92 -17.72
CA GLY A 24 7.22 -18.35 -16.32
C GLY A 24 6.23 -19.52 -16.17
N THR A 25 6.33 -20.31 -15.08
CA THR A 25 5.30 -21.31 -14.72
C THR A 25 3.99 -20.63 -14.29
N ARG A 26 4.11 -19.42 -13.69
CA ARG A 26 3.01 -18.52 -13.33
C ARG A 26 3.39 -17.09 -13.72
N GLY A 27 2.46 -16.34 -14.32
CA GLY A 27 2.67 -14.93 -14.64
C GLY A 27 2.61 -14.05 -13.38
N LEU A 28 1.39 -13.88 -12.85
CA LEU A 28 1.11 -13.11 -11.63
C LEU A 28 0.63 -14.02 -10.52
N THR A 29 1.19 -13.83 -9.33
CA THR A 29 0.74 -14.45 -8.09
C THR A 29 0.34 -13.39 -7.08
N VAL A 30 -0.77 -13.62 -6.38
CA VAL A 30 -1.25 -12.74 -5.30
C VAL A 30 -1.39 -13.58 -4.04
N GLY A 31 -0.59 -13.27 -3.02
CA GLY A 31 -0.43 -14.03 -1.78
C GLY A 31 0.67 -15.10 -1.85
N ILE A 32 1.08 -15.64 -0.69
CA ILE A 32 2.21 -16.59 -0.60
C ILE A 32 1.75 -18.05 -0.44
N TYR A 33 0.75 -18.33 0.40
CA TYR A 33 0.18 -19.67 0.59
C TYR A 33 -1.28 -19.60 1.06
N PRO A 34 -2.11 -20.64 0.83
CA PRO A 34 -3.55 -20.65 1.15
C PRO A 34 -3.91 -20.30 2.61
N ASN A 35 -2.92 -20.27 3.51
CA ASN A 35 -3.10 -20.09 4.96
C ASN A 35 -2.05 -19.15 5.61
N ILE A 36 -1.21 -18.43 4.84
CA ILE A 36 -0.06 -17.67 5.39
C ILE A 36 -0.16 -16.17 5.06
N GLY A 37 -1.39 -15.71 4.79
CA GLY A 37 -1.70 -14.33 4.45
C GLY A 37 -2.13 -14.19 2.99
N GLY A 38 -3.22 -13.45 2.79
CA GLY A 38 -3.64 -12.98 1.48
C GLY A 38 -2.83 -11.75 1.07
N SER A 39 -3.09 -11.24 -0.12
CA SER A 39 -2.63 -9.91 -0.51
C SER A 39 -3.82 -9.02 -0.80
N LEU A 40 -3.74 -7.77 -0.34
CA LEU A 40 -4.70 -6.71 -0.57
C LEU A 40 -4.04 -5.67 -1.47
N ILE A 41 -4.47 -5.58 -2.73
CA ILE A 41 -3.90 -4.65 -3.71
C ILE A 41 -4.76 -3.39 -3.93
N GLY A 42 -6.04 -3.41 -3.53
CA GLY A 42 -6.98 -2.30 -3.77
C GLY A 42 -7.54 -2.23 -5.21
N PRO A 43 -8.28 -1.17 -5.58
CA PRO A 43 -8.82 -0.99 -6.93
C PRO A 43 -7.71 -0.75 -7.97
N GLN A 44 -7.89 -1.26 -9.18
CA GLN A 44 -6.96 -1.15 -10.31
C GLN A 44 -7.74 -0.69 -11.54
N GLU A 45 -7.91 0.63 -11.71
CA GLU A 45 -8.81 1.25 -12.72
C GLU A 45 -8.22 1.24 -14.17
N HIS A 46 -7.57 0.11 -14.52
CA HIS A 46 -7.00 -0.37 -15.79
C HIS A 46 -5.84 0.39 -16.43
N LYS A 47 -4.60 -0.17 -16.48
CA LYS A 47 -3.57 0.21 -17.49
C LYS A 47 -2.62 -0.95 -17.91
N GLY A 48 -2.65 -1.32 -19.20
CA GLY A 48 -1.48 -1.75 -20.00
C GLY A 48 -0.81 -3.12 -19.79
N ASN A 49 -1.43 -4.09 -19.11
CA ASN A 49 -0.78 -5.39 -18.85
C ASN A 49 -0.90 -6.36 -20.03
N GLU A 50 0.21 -6.67 -20.69
CA GLU A 50 0.23 -7.60 -21.82
C GLU A 50 0.71 -9.00 -21.39
N TRP A 51 -0.17 -9.99 -21.49
CA TRP A 51 0.09 -11.39 -21.18
C TRP A 51 0.63 -12.13 -22.41
N VAL A 52 1.81 -11.74 -22.90
CA VAL A 52 2.43 -12.34 -24.10
C VAL A 52 3.30 -13.53 -23.69
N GLY A 53 2.75 -14.74 -23.75
CA GLY A 53 3.55 -15.95 -23.55
C GLY A 53 2.77 -17.25 -23.54
N GLY A 54 3.47 -18.35 -23.82
CA GLY A 54 2.98 -19.70 -23.55
C GLY A 54 3.12 -20.03 -22.07
N PHE A 55 2.31 -19.39 -21.22
CA PHE A 55 2.11 -19.88 -19.85
C PHE A 55 1.54 -21.30 -19.95
N GLY A 56 1.95 -22.23 -19.08
CA GLY A 56 1.44 -23.60 -19.08
C GLY A 56 -0.06 -23.69 -18.79
N ASP A 57 -0.45 -24.33 -17.68
CA ASP A 57 -1.87 -24.54 -17.36
C ASP A 57 -2.58 -23.32 -16.75
N VAL A 58 -1.86 -22.27 -16.29
CA VAL A 58 -2.45 -21.09 -15.62
C VAL A 58 -1.65 -19.80 -15.86
N GLY A 59 -2.28 -18.76 -16.43
CA GLY A 59 -1.66 -17.45 -16.68
C GLY A 59 -1.53 -16.53 -15.45
N ALA A 60 -2.51 -16.57 -14.53
CA ALA A 60 -2.49 -15.82 -13.27
C ALA A 60 -3.10 -16.67 -12.14
N TYR A 61 -2.52 -16.61 -10.94
CA TYR A 61 -2.89 -17.51 -9.83
C TYR A 61 -3.09 -16.74 -8.52
N PHE A 62 -4.30 -16.80 -7.96
CA PHE A 62 -4.59 -16.24 -6.64
C PHE A 62 -4.30 -17.28 -5.54
N VAL A 63 -3.47 -16.90 -4.57
CA VAL A 63 -3.03 -17.73 -3.45
C VAL A 63 -3.53 -17.11 -2.15
N GLY A 64 -4.78 -17.42 -1.78
CA GLY A 64 -5.44 -16.92 -0.57
C GLY A 64 -6.87 -17.45 -0.47
N ASP A 65 -7.66 -16.91 0.47
CA ASP A 65 -9.09 -17.26 0.59
C ASP A 65 -9.90 -16.71 -0.60
N LEU A 66 -10.89 -17.47 -1.07
CA LEU A 66 -11.75 -17.11 -2.20
C LEU A 66 -12.46 -15.77 -1.98
N ILE A 67 -12.77 -15.41 -0.73
CA ILE A 67 -13.39 -14.13 -0.40
C ILE A 67 -12.39 -12.96 -0.55
N GLN A 68 -11.10 -13.19 -0.29
CA GLN A 68 -10.05 -12.18 -0.46
C GLN A 68 -9.83 -11.80 -1.92
N SER A 69 -10.10 -12.71 -2.86
CA SER A 69 -10.01 -12.39 -4.29
C SER A 69 -10.97 -11.28 -4.73
N PHE A 70 -12.07 -11.04 -4.00
CA PHE A 70 -12.99 -9.93 -4.29
C PHE A 70 -12.44 -8.57 -3.87
N SER A 71 -11.53 -8.53 -2.89
CA SER A 71 -10.84 -7.32 -2.44
C SER A 71 -9.55 -7.03 -3.25
N SER A 72 -9.17 -7.96 -4.13
CA SER A 72 -7.95 -7.91 -4.96
C SER A 72 -8.25 -8.20 -6.44
N ARG A 73 -9.43 -7.76 -6.90
CA ARG A 73 -9.94 -7.97 -8.25
C ARG A 73 -9.13 -7.17 -9.27
N PHE A 74 -8.73 -7.82 -10.37
CA PHE A 74 -8.18 -7.12 -11.54
C PHE A 74 -9.32 -6.77 -12.50
N LEU A 75 -9.40 -5.50 -12.87
CA LEU A 75 -10.24 -5.06 -13.98
C LEU A 75 -9.37 -5.02 -15.24
N VAL A 76 -9.80 -5.72 -16.30
CA VAL A 76 -9.05 -5.82 -17.57
C VAL A 76 -9.91 -5.40 -18.75
N ASP A 77 -9.25 -4.87 -19.78
CA ASP A 77 -9.91 -4.37 -20.98
C ASP A 77 -10.38 -5.53 -21.89
N PRO A 78 -11.65 -5.54 -22.34
CA PRO A 78 -12.18 -6.58 -23.22
C PRO A 78 -11.75 -6.45 -24.69
N GLY A 79 -11.21 -5.30 -25.10
CA GLY A 79 -10.92 -4.99 -26.50
C GLY A 79 -9.71 -5.72 -27.10
N ASN A 80 -8.81 -6.26 -26.26
CA ASN A 80 -7.63 -7.00 -26.72
C ASN A 80 -7.35 -8.25 -25.87
N PRO A 81 -7.31 -9.46 -26.49
CA PRO A 81 -7.12 -10.73 -25.78
C PRO A 81 -5.79 -10.83 -25.01
N ASN A 82 -4.82 -9.99 -25.33
CA ASN A 82 -3.55 -9.92 -24.61
C ASN A 82 -3.68 -9.32 -23.20
N TYR A 83 -4.81 -8.71 -22.82
CA TYR A 83 -5.01 -8.12 -21.49
C TYR A 83 -5.63 -9.09 -20.47
N SER A 84 -6.06 -10.27 -20.89
CA SER A 84 -6.69 -11.28 -20.02
C SER A 84 -5.89 -12.59 -20.02
N PRO A 85 -5.66 -13.23 -18.85
CA PRO A 85 -4.95 -14.50 -18.80
C PRO A 85 -5.80 -15.64 -19.40
N ASN A 86 -5.15 -16.60 -20.07
CA ASN A 86 -5.78 -17.79 -20.67
C ASN A 86 -6.58 -18.66 -19.67
N THR A 87 -6.34 -18.50 -18.36
CA THR A 87 -7.04 -19.23 -17.30
C THR A 87 -7.31 -18.28 -16.14
N ASN A 88 -8.59 -17.99 -15.88
CA ASN A 88 -9.07 -17.08 -14.86
C ASN A 88 -9.89 -17.84 -13.81
N LEU A 89 -9.20 -18.47 -12.85
CA LEU A 89 -9.83 -19.19 -11.74
C LEU A 89 -9.34 -18.55 -10.42
N PRO A 90 -10.23 -18.13 -9.51
CA PRO A 90 -11.68 -18.35 -9.45
C PRO A 90 -12.56 -17.23 -10.09
N GLY A 91 -12.10 -16.53 -11.14
CA GLY A 91 -12.87 -15.44 -11.73
C GLY A 91 -12.60 -14.05 -11.11
N TRP A 92 -11.35 -13.81 -10.73
CA TRP A 92 -10.90 -12.57 -10.08
C TRP A 92 -10.38 -11.51 -11.07
N PHE A 93 -10.19 -11.90 -12.34
CA PHE A 93 -10.14 -10.97 -13.46
C PHE A 93 -11.55 -10.74 -14.00
N ASN A 94 -11.98 -9.49 -14.11
CA ASN A 94 -13.25 -9.16 -14.73
C ASN A 94 -13.03 -8.19 -15.88
N THR A 95 -13.63 -8.51 -17.02
CA THR A 95 -13.67 -7.65 -18.19
C THR A 95 -14.77 -6.62 -18.03
N GLU A 96 -14.45 -5.34 -18.07
CA GLU A 96 -15.44 -4.26 -18.13
C GLU A 96 -15.34 -3.57 -19.49
N ASP A 97 -16.45 -3.49 -20.21
CA ASP A 97 -16.55 -2.96 -21.58
C ASP A 97 -16.48 -1.42 -21.58
N ASP A 98 -15.31 -0.91 -21.18
CA ASP A 98 -14.99 0.50 -21.16
C ASP A 98 -13.69 0.78 -21.94
N GLN A 99 -13.86 1.06 -23.22
CA GLN A 99 -12.77 1.39 -24.16
C GLN A 99 -12.11 2.74 -23.89
N ASN A 100 -12.58 3.53 -22.91
CA ASN A 100 -12.01 4.84 -22.59
C ASN A 100 -10.77 4.73 -21.67
N ASN A 101 -10.51 3.55 -21.10
CA ASN A 101 -9.40 3.29 -20.17
C ASN A 101 -8.31 2.37 -20.75
N THR A 102 -8.35 2.06 -22.05
CA THR A 102 -7.34 1.24 -22.73
C THR A 102 -5.99 1.96 -22.78
N TYR A 103 -4.92 1.30 -22.31
CA TYR A 103 -3.56 1.85 -22.36
C TYR A 103 -2.83 1.29 -23.60
N GLU A 104 -2.72 2.07 -24.67
CA GLU A 104 -1.93 1.70 -25.84
C GLU A 104 -0.56 2.37 -25.78
N CYS A 105 0.51 1.57 -25.76
CA CYS A 105 1.85 2.07 -26.01
C CYS A 105 2.06 2.11 -27.53
N THR A 106 1.92 3.27 -28.16
CA THR A 106 2.18 3.39 -29.59
C THR A 106 3.65 3.10 -29.86
N ILE A 107 3.94 2.08 -30.66
CA ILE A 107 5.29 1.85 -31.18
C ILE A 107 5.58 3.00 -32.15
N ILE A 108 6.42 3.95 -31.74
CA ILE A 108 6.93 4.98 -32.64
C ILE A 108 8.11 4.36 -33.43
N PRO A 109 8.22 4.59 -34.75
CA PRO A 109 9.37 4.15 -35.53
C PRO A 109 10.69 4.67 -34.94
N GLU A 110 11.75 3.87 -35.06
CA GLU A 110 13.09 4.10 -34.51
C GLU A 110 13.57 5.55 -34.69
N GLY A 111 13.88 6.24 -33.59
CA GLY A 111 14.60 7.52 -33.59
C GLY A 111 13.95 8.70 -32.86
N LEU A 112 12.75 8.55 -32.30
CA LEU A 112 12.10 9.59 -31.48
C LEU A 112 11.91 9.07 -30.05
N HIS A 113 12.74 9.55 -29.12
CA HIS A 113 12.54 9.33 -27.68
C HIS A 113 11.49 10.31 -27.16
N ASP A 114 10.21 9.95 -27.31
CA ASP A 114 9.21 10.36 -26.34
C ASP A 114 8.67 9.11 -25.65
N LEU A 115 9.10 8.90 -24.40
CA LEU A 115 8.71 7.81 -23.51
C LEU A 115 7.35 8.09 -22.85
N SER A 116 6.47 8.83 -23.51
CA SER A 116 5.14 9.12 -22.99
C SER A 116 4.19 7.98 -23.37
N CYS A 117 4.13 6.97 -22.50
CA CYS A 117 2.91 6.18 -22.37
C CYS A 117 1.83 7.14 -21.84
N THR A 118 1.17 7.89 -22.71
CA THR A 118 0.22 8.92 -22.26
C THR A 118 -1.03 8.25 -21.71
N PRO A 119 -1.42 8.52 -20.45
CA PRO A 119 -2.81 8.34 -20.08
C PRO A 119 -3.64 9.27 -20.96
N PHE A 120 -4.70 8.78 -21.59
CA PHE A 120 -5.80 9.68 -21.89
C PHE A 120 -6.26 10.31 -20.57
N ASP A 121 -6.42 11.63 -20.62
CA ASP A 121 -6.57 12.50 -19.47
C ASP A 121 -7.70 12.05 -18.54
N ARG A 122 -7.45 12.21 -17.24
CA ARG A 122 -8.32 11.76 -16.14
C ARG A 122 -9.75 12.30 -16.30
N LEU A 123 -10.71 11.39 -16.39
CA LEU A 123 -11.93 11.51 -15.62
C LEU A 123 -11.92 10.37 -14.61
N ILE A 124 -11.76 10.73 -13.33
CA ILE A 124 -12.05 9.85 -12.20
C ILE A 124 -13.50 9.41 -12.40
N HIS A 125 -13.71 8.22 -12.93
CA HIS A 125 -15.05 7.68 -13.05
C HIS A 125 -15.47 7.20 -11.67
N GLU A 126 -16.45 7.90 -11.12
CA GLU A 126 -17.31 7.47 -10.02
C GLU A 126 -17.97 6.13 -10.40
N GLY A 127 -17.25 5.03 -10.20
CA GLY A 127 -17.58 3.73 -10.77
C GLY A 127 -17.23 2.54 -9.87
N ASN A 128 -17.80 2.51 -8.67
CA ASN A 128 -18.13 1.28 -7.93
C ASN A 128 -17.05 0.21 -7.57
N SER A 129 -15.74 0.44 -7.70
CA SER A 129 -14.73 -0.40 -7.01
C SER A 129 -14.54 0.04 -5.54
N ARG A 130 -15.63 -0.05 -4.78
CA ARG A 130 -15.85 0.44 -3.40
C ARG A 130 -15.54 -0.58 -2.30
N GLY A 131 -14.31 -1.07 -2.25
CA GLY A 131 -13.99 -2.28 -1.49
C GLY A 131 -13.52 -2.05 -0.05
N THR A 132 -12.32 -1.51 0.10
CA THR A 132 -11.54 -1.60 1.34
C THR A 132 -11.58 -0.32 2.15
N ASP A 133 -11.41 0.83 1.52
CA ASP A 133 -11.39 2.12 2.21
C ASP A 133 -12.78 2.44 2.79
N GLU A 134 -13.87 2.15 2.07
CA GLU A 134 -15.23 2.29 2.61
C GLU A 134 -15.51 1.31 3.74
N LYS A 135 -14.99 0.08 3.65
CA LYS A 135 -15.10 -0.89 4.75
C LYS A 135 -14.36 -0.38 5.97
N LEU A 136 -13.13 0.10 5.82
CA LEU A 136 -12.34 0.68 6.90
C LEU A 136 -13.03 1.93 7.50
N LEU A 137 -13.54 2.84 6.66
CA LEU A 137 -14.31 4.02 7.10
C LEU A 137 -15.59 3.62 7.86
N ALA A 138 -16.27 2.54 7.44
CA ALA A 138 -17.44 1.98 8.10
C ALA A 138 -17.10 1.10 9.33
N GLY A 139 -15.82 0.92 9.66
CA GLY A 139 -15.38 0.06 10.75
C GLY A 139 -15.60 -1.45 10.50
N ILE A 140 -15.74 -1.83 9.23
CA ILE A 140 -15.91 -3.22 8.79
C ILE A 140 -14.54 -3.87 8.66
N GLN A 141 -14.35 -5.00 9.34
CA GLN A 141 -13.13 -5.81 9.29
C GLN A 141 -12.89 -6.37 7.88
N ILE A 142 -11.64 -6.34 7.44
CA ILE A 142 -11.22 -6.90 6.15
C ILE A 142 -10.87 -8.37 6.33
N LEU A 143 -11.58 -9.25 5.62
CA LEU A 143 -11.40 -10.72 5.75
C LEU A 143 -9.99 -11.16 5.38
N GLY A 144 -9.41 -11.99 6.24
CA GLY A 144 -8.03 -12.46 6.21
C GLY A 144 -6.93 -11.39 6.37
N PHE A 145 -7.33 -10.19 6.80
CA PHE A 145 -6.46 -9.21 7.47
C PHE A 145 -7.02 -8.91 8.87
N GLU A 146 -7.23 -9.98 9.63
CA GLU A 146 -8.10 -9.95 10.79
C GLU A 146 -7.36 -9.66 12.10
N ASN A 147 -6.03 -9.77 12.10
CA ASN A 147 -5.25 -9.53 13.31
C ASN A 147 -5.05 -8.03 13.58
N ASP A 148 -4.80 -7.69 14.85
CA ASP A 148 -4.69 -6.29 15.29
C ASP A 148 -3.55 -5.53 14.59
N ALA A 149 -2.45 -6.21 14.26
CA ALA A 149 -1.32 -5.59 13.57
C ALA A 149 -1.70 -5.16 12.14
N GLN A 150 -2.34 -6.04 11.39
CA GLN A 150 -2.80 -5.79 10.02
C GLN A 150 -3.89 -4.71 9.99
N ASN A 151 -4.87 -4.78 10.90
CA ASN A 151 -5.89 -3.74 11.03
C ASN A 151 -5.26 -2.38 11.34
N TRP A 152 -4.24 -2.34 12.19
CA TRP A 152 -3.52 -1.12 12.50
C TRP A 152 -2.84 -0.52 11.27
N VAL A 153 -2.12 -1.35 10.48
CA VAL A 153 -1.44 -0.92 9.25
C VAL A 153 -2.45 -0.42 8.20
N LEU A 154 -3.58 -1.11 8.01
CA LEU A 154 -4.63 -0.67 7.09
C LEU A 154 -5.20 0.72 7.45
N ASN A 155 -5.48 0.96 8.73
CA ASN A 155 -5.97 2.26 9.19
C ASN A 155 -4.88 3.36 9.07
N ARG A 156 -3.61 3.00 9.31
CA ARG A 156 -2.45 3.87 9.10
C ARG A 156 -2.33 4.30 7.64
N HIS A 157 -2.53 3.38 6.69
CA HIS A 157 -2.48 3.64 5.24
C HIS A 157 -3.66 4.48 4.77
N LEU A 158 -4.88 4.16 5.22
CA LEU A 158 -6.07 4.96 4.93
C LEU A 158 -5.89 6.42 5.40
N LEU A 159 -5.40 6.62 6.63
CA LEU A 159 -5.14 7.97 7.14
C LEU A 159 -4.14 8.74 6.26
N ASN A 160 -3.07 8.09 5.81
CA ASN A 160 -2.10 8.66 4.87
C ASN A 160 -2.77 9.07 3.55
N ARG A 161 -3.58 8.19 2.95
CA ARG A 161 -4.27 8.49 1.68
C ARG A 161 -5.20 9.69 1.82
N ILE A 162 -6.00 9.74 2.90
CA ILE A 162 -6.92 10.86 3.13
C ILE A 162 -6.13 12.17 3.30
N LYS A 163 -5.09 12.19 4.13
CA LYS A 163 -4.28 13.41 4.35
C LYS A 163 -3.55 13.89 3.09
N ASN A 164 -3.22 12.99 2.17
CA ASN A 164 -2.56 13.30 0.91
C ASN A 164 -3.54 13.54 -0.26
N GLY A 165 -4.86 13.59 -0.01
CA GLY A 165 -5.86 13.82 -1.05
C GLY A 165 -5.94 12.72 -2.11
N LYS A 166 -5.52 11.49 -1.76
CA LYS A 166 -5.55 10.32 -2.65
C LYS A 166 -6.87 9.53 -2.57
N THR A 167 -7.86 10.03 -1.86
CA THR A 167 -9.17 9.38 -1.68
C THR A 167 -10.29 10.19 -2.34
N THR A 168 -11.30 9.50 -2.87
CA THR A 168 -12.45 10.11 -3.57
C THR A 168 -13.74 10.14 -2.74
N PHE A 169 -13.67 9.85 -1.43
CA PHE A 169 -14.84 9.71 -0.55
C PHE A 169 -15.53 11.02 -0.16
N ASN A 170 -16.70 10.90 0.46
CA ASN A 170 -17.41 12.03 1.06
C ASN A 170 -16.58 12.67 2.19
N SER A 171 -16.48 14.01 2.17
CA SER A 171 -15.72 14.79 3.14
C SER A 171 -16.15 14.57 4.59
N SER A 172 -17.41 14.23 4.86
CA SER A 172 -17.90 14.03 6.24
C SER A 172 -17.37 12.76 6.90
N GLU A 173 -17.31 11.64 6.16
CA GLU A 173 -16.83 10.35 6.67
C GLU A 173 -15.31 10.39 6.86
N MET A 174 -14.60 10.99 5.89
CA MET A 174 -13.15 11.22 6.00
C MET A 174 -12.81 12.12 7.18
N SER A 175 -13.55 13.21 7.39
CA SER A 175 -13.34 14.12 8.53
C SER A 175 -13.59 13.42 9.86
N LEU A 176 -14.64 12.60 9.94
CA LEU A 176 -14.93 11.81 11.13
C LEU A 176 -13.80 10.83 11.44
N PHE A 177 -13.35 10.07 10.44
CA PHE A 177 -12.24 9.13 10.58
C PHE A 177 -10.94 9.83 10.99
N GLN A 178 -10.60 10.96 10.39
CA GLN A 178 -9.41 11.73 10.79
C GLN A 178 -9.49 12.20 12.25
N ASN A 179 -10.65 12.69 12.66
CA ASN A 179 -10.87 13.16 14.03
C ASN A 179 -10.76 12.02 15.04
N THR A 180 -11.37 10.86 14.78
CA THR A 180 -11.28 9.69 15.67
C THR A 180 -9.87 9.10 15.67
N SER A 181 -9.19 9.11 14.53
CA SER A 181 -7.81 8.63 14.40
C SER A 181 -6.80 9.43 15.20
N SER A 182 -7.05 10.72 15.45
CA SER A 182 -6.10 11.63 16.13
C SER A 182 -5.62 11.14 17.51
N SER A 183 -6.44 10.38 18.23
CA SER A 183 -6.12 9.83 19.56
C SER A 183 -5.52 8.42 19.51
N THR A 184 -5.50 7.79 18.34
CA THR A 184 -4.93 6.45 18.13
C THR A 184 -3.42 6.51 17.95
N THR A 185 -2.72 5.39 18.15
CA THR A 185 -1.27 5.34 17.95
C THR A 185 -0.86 5.56 16.49
N PHE A 186 -1.64 5.09 15.51
CA PHE A 186 -1.35 5.35 14.08
C PHE A 186 -1.57 6.83 13.71
N GLY A 187 -2.58 7.49 14.30
CA GLY A 187 -2.80 8.92 14.11
C GLY A 187 -1.71 9.77 14.77
N GLN A 188 -1.29 9.41 15.98
CA GLN A 188 -0.19 10.08 16.68
C GLN A 188 1.14 9.91 15.94
N LEU A 189 1.46 8.71 15.46
CA LEU A 189 2.67 8.46 14.67
C LEU A 189 2.65 9.17 13.32
N ASN A 190 1.48 9.27 12.68
CA ASN A 190 1.33 10.13 11.51
C ASN A 190 1.64 11.59 11.84
N GLU A 191 1.24 12.08 13.01
CA GLU A 191 1.49 13.47 13.42
C GLU A 191 2.97 13.74 13.68
N VAL A 192 3.72 12.75 14.19
CA VAL A 192 5.19 12.81 14.29
C VAL A 192 5.80 13.06 12.91
N PHE A 193 5.46 12.24 11.91
CA PHE A 193 6.00 12.38 10.56
C PHE A 193 5.62 13.71 9.91
N ASN A 194 4.35 14.12 10.04
CA ASN A 194 3.88 15.41 9.52
C ASN A 194 4.59 16.59 10.18
N THR A 195 4.78 16.55 11.49
CA THR A 195 5.50 17.59 12.23
C THR A 195 6.94 17.65 11.75
N ALA A 196 7.60 16.49 11.62
CA ALA A 196 8.99 16.40 11.20
C ALA A 196 9.22 16.91 9.77
N THR A 197 8.26 16.72 8.86
CA THR A 197 8.37 17.11 7.45
C THR A 197 7.73 18.47 7.13
N GLY A 198 6.91 19.00 8.04
CA GLY A 198 6.16 20.24 7.86
C GLY A 198 7.01 21.49 7.60
N PHE A 199 8.29 21.49 8.00
CA PHE A 199 9.21 22.60 7.73
C PHE A 199 9.30 22.92 6.23
N ARG A 200 9.15 21.93 5.35
CA ARG A 200 9.25 22.11 3.89
C ARG A 200 8.18 23.06 3.34
N ASN A 201 7.02 23.08 3.99
CA ASN A 201 5.88 23.93 3.60
C ASN A 201 5.80 25.20 4.45
N HIS A 202 6.72 25.40 5.40
CA HIS A 202 6.72 26.57 6.26
C HIS A 202 7.08 27.83 5.45
N PRO A 203 6.31 28.94 5.53
CA PRO A 203 6.52 30.13 4.69
C PRO A 203 7.95 30.67 4.71
N SER A 204 8.59 30.70 5.90
CA SER A 204 9.99 31.11 6.02
C SER A 204 10.96 30.15 5.31
N TYR A 205 10.74 28.83 5.39
CA TYR A 205 11.63 27.86 4.72
C TYR A 205 11.55 28.03 3.19
N VAL A 206 10.33 28.15 2.66
CA VAL A 206 10.08 28.35 1.24
C VAL A 206 10.67 29.69 0.78
N GLY A 207 10.39 30.78 1.51
CA GLY A 207 10.89 32.11 1.19
C GLY A 207 12.43 32.20 1.22
N ASN A 208 13.07 31.57 2.22
CA ASN A 208 14.52 31.49 2.31
C ASN A 208 15.10 30.65 1.15
N SER A 209 14.48 29.51 0.82
CA SER A 209 14.92 28.64 -0.28
C SER A 209 14.89 29.37 -1.62
N SER A 210 13.79 30.08 -1.93
CA SER A 210 13.70 30.93 -3.12
C SER A 210 14.71 32.09 -3.09
N SER A 211 14.99 32.67 -1.93
CA SER A 211 15.99 33.74 -1.79
C SER A 211 17.41 33.24 -2.01
N ILE A 212 17.72 32.02 -1.55
CA ILE A 212 19.01 31.35 -1.80
C ILE A 212 19.18 31.10 -3.30
N GLU A 213 18.17 30.55 -3.97
CA GLU A 213 18.19 30.29 -5.41
C GLU A 213 18.42 31.58 -6.21
N ASN A 214 17.67 32.64 -5.90
CA ASN A 214 17.85 33.95 -6.52
C ASN A 214 19.25 34.53 -6.27
N ALA A 215 19.80 34.38 -5.06
CA ALA A 215 21.15 34.83 -4.74
C ALA A 215 22.21 34.06 -5.53
N GLN A 216 22.04 32.75 -5.72
CA GLN A 216 22.93 31.92 -6.56
C GLN A 216 22.88 32.35 -8.03
N ILE A 217 21.69 32.63 -8.58
CA ILE A 217 21.53 33.17 -9.93
C ILE A 217 22.26 34.52 -10.06
N ASN A 218 22.11 35.41 -9.09
CA ASN A 218 22.79 36.71 -9.10
C ASN A 218 24.32 36.57 -9.06
N VAL A 219 24.87 35.58 -8.35
CA VAL A 219 26.31 35.29 -8.38
C VAL A 219 26.75 34.88 -9.78
N MET A 220 26.00 34.01 -10.47
CA MET A 220 26.32 33.60 -11.85
C MET A 220 26.31 34.79 -12.81
N LEU A 221 25.27 35.64 -12.78
CA LEU A 221 25.18 36.81 -13.65
C LEU A 221 26.35 37.79 -13.42
N LYS A 222 26.79 37.97 -12.17
CA LYS A 222 27.94 38.85 -11.86
C LYS A 222 29.27 38.28 -12.35
N LEU A 223 29.41 36.97 -12.41
CA LEU A 223 30.59 36.34 -13.01
C LEU A 223 30.63 36.58 -14.53
N ASP A 224 29.49 36.50 -15.20
CA ASP A 224 29.37 36.82 -16.63
C ASP A 224 29.66 38.31 -16.91
N GLU A 225 29.14 39.21 -16.08
CA GLU A 225 29.47 40.64 -16.16
C GLU A 225 30.97 40.88 -16.00
N LEU A 226 31.61 40.23 -15.01
CA LEU A 226 33.06 40.36 -14.81
C LEU A 226 33.85 39.81 -15.99
N ALA A 227 33.39 38.73 -16.63
CA ALA A 227 34.00 38.19 -17.83
C ALA A 227 33.94 39.19 -19.00
N ASN A 228 32.83 39.89 -19.18
CA ASN A 228 32.72 40.96 -20.18
C ASN A 228 33.68 42.12 -19.90
N GLU A 229 33.88 42.50 -18.63
CA GLU A 229 34.84 43.56 -18.29
C GLU A 229 36.30 43.14 -18.53
N VAL A 230 36.61 41.85 -18.44
CA VAL A 230 37.92 41.32 -18.85
C VAL A 230 38.13 41.51 -20.35
N VAL A 231 37.10 41.26 -21.17
CA VAL A 231 37.17 41.49 -22.63
C VAL A 231 37.37 42.98 -22.93
N ASN A 232 36.62 43.87 -22.27
CA ASN A 232 36.78 45.32 -22.43
C ASN A 232 38.19 45.81 -22.08
N LEU A 233 38.84 45.19 -21.09
CA LEU A 233 40.23 45.49 -20.74
C LEU A 233 41.20 45.03 -21.84
N ILE A 234 41.00 43.82 -22.38
CA ILE A 234 41.83 43.26 -23.46
C ILE A 234 41.74 44.11 -24.73
N ASP A 235 40.53 44.55 -25.07
CA ASP A 235 40.27 45.39 -26.25
C ASP A 235 40.72 46.85 -26.06
N GLY A 236 41.18 47.22 -24.85
CA GLY A 236 41.64 48.57 -24.52
C GLY A 236 40.52 49.59 -24.33
N THR A 237 39.26 49.14 -24.28
CA THR A 237 38.08 49.98 -24.06
C THR A 237 38.03 50.57 -22.66
N ILE A 238 38.58 49.85 -21.67
CA ILE A 238 38.76 50.34 -20.28
C ILE A 238 40.24 50.27 -19.86
N THR A 239 40.61 51.10 -18.88
CA THR A 239 41.95 51.07 -18.30
C THR A 239 42.07 50.02 -17.20
N GLN A 240 43.30 49.60 -16.89
CA GLN A 240 43.57 48.67 -15.79
C GLN A 240 43.04 49.20 -14.43
N GLY A 241 43.21 50.49 -14.13
CA GLY A 241 42.70 51.07 -12.88
C GLY A 241 41.17 51.07 -12.79
N THR A 242 40.49 51.27 -13.93
CA THR A 242 39.03 51.15 -14.02
C THR A 242 38.59 49.71 -13.77
N PHE A 243 39.24 48.74 -14.41
CA PHE A 243 38.96 47.32 -14.22
C PHE A 243 39.15 46.89 -12.76
N GLU A 244 40.25 47.28 -12.12
CA GLU A 244 40.52 46.96 -10.71
C GLU A 244 39.43 47.52 -9.77
N THR A 245 38.94 48.73 -10.06
CA THR A 245 37.82 49.34 -9.31
C THR A 245 36.54 48.52 -9.45
N ILE A 246 36.16 48.15 -10.67
CA ILE A 246 34.95 47.34 -10.94
C ILE A 246 35.07 45.97 -10.29
N ARG A 247 36.23 45.30 -10.44
CA ARG A 247 36.51 44.01 -9.82
C ARG A 247 36.30 44.06 -8.31
N ASN A 248 36.84 45.08 -7.62
CA ASN A 248 36.72 45.21 -6.18
C ASN A 248 35.25 45.44 -5.72
N ILE A 249 34.48 46.21 -6.50
CA ILE A 249 33.02 46.38 -6.24
C ILE A 249 32.31 45.03 -6.36
N LYS A 250 32.54 44.29 -7.44
CA LYS A 250 31.89 42.98 -7.67
C LYS A 250 32.30 41.94 -6.62
N LEU A 251 33.56 41.95 -6.18
CA LEU A 251 34.03 41.09 -5.08
C LEU A 251 33.29 41.41 -3.77
N THR A 252 33.18 42.69 -3.41
CA THR A 252 32.47 43.12 -2.19
C THR A 252 30.99 42.72 -2.23
N GLU A 253 30.34 42.89 -3.38
CA GLU A 253 28.96 42.47 -3.58
C GLU A 253 28.78 40.95 -3.47
N ASN A 254 29.72 40.17 -4.02
CA ASN A 254 29.70 38.71 -3.92
C ASN A 254 29.90 38.22 -2.47
N GLU A 255 30.78 38.87 -1.71
CA GLU A 255 30.95 38.59 -0.28
C GLU A 255 29.67 38.85 0.52
N SER A 256 28.97 39.95 0.20
CA SER A 256 27.67 40.27 0.80
C SER A 256 26.61 39.21 0.48
N LEU A 257 26.51 38.80 -0.80
CA LEU A 257 25.58 37.73 -1.23
C LEU A 257 25.89 36.39 -0.56
N ASN A 258 27.17 36.01 -0.47
CA ASN A 258 27.57 34.77 0.20
C ASN A 258 27.27 34.80 1.69
N THR A 259 27.43 35.95 2.35
CA THR A 259 27.05 36.12 3.76
C THR A 259 25.54 35.98 3.93
N ASN A 260 24.74 36.58 3.03
CA ASN A 260 23.30 36.44 3.06
C ASN A 260 22.85 34.97 2.86
N ILE A 261 23.42 34.25 1.88
CA ILE A 261 23.13 32.82 1.65
C ILE A 261 23.43 32.00 2.91
N LYS A 262 24.59 32.23 3.55
CA LYS A 262 24.95 31.51 4.79
C LYS A 262 23.93 31.73 5.90
N ASN A 263 23.44 32.95 6.07
CA ASN A 263 22.43 33.27 7.08
C ASN A 263 21.10 32.56 6.77
N LEU A 264 20.62 32.63 5.52
CA LEU A 264 19.38 31.98 5.10
C LEU A 264 19.43 30.44 5.25
N VAL A 265 20.57 29.84 4.91
CA VAL A 265 20.80 28.40 5.11
C VAL A 265 20.78 28.06 6.61
N SER A 266 21.45 28.86 7.44
CA SER A 266 21.44 28.68 8.89
C SER A 266 20.02 28.78 9.47
N ASP A 267 19.23 29.76 9.04
CA ASP A 267 17.85 29.93 9.49
C ASP A 267 16.97 28.73 9.09
N ASN A 268 17.17 28.19 7.89
CA ASN A 268 16.48 26.98 7.42
C ASN A 268 16.85 25.74 8.23
N GLU A 269 18.13 25.57 8.56
CA GLU A 269 18.58 24.44 9.41
C GLU A 269 18.04 24.56 10.84
N ILE A 270 17.98 25.77 11.41
CA ILE A 270 17.36 26.00 12.72
C ILE A 270 15.85 25.66 12.69
N LEU A 271 15.14 26.10 11.65
CA LEU A 271 13.72 25.80 11.49
C LEU A 271 13.47 24.30 11.36
N LYS A 272 14.25 23.60 10.53
CA LYS A 272 14.21 22.14 10.40
C LYS A 272 14.49 21.45 11.74
N LEU A 273 15.50 21.91 12.48
CA LEU A 273 15.85 21.36 13.80
C LEU A 273 14.69 21.55 14.79
N ASN A 274 14.03 22.71 14.81
CA ASN A 274 12.88 22.95 15.70
C ASN A 274 11.71 21.99 15.40
N HIS A 275 11.45 21.72 14.12
CA HIS A 275 10.45 20.72 13.71
C HIS A 275 10.85 19.30 14.16
N PHE A 276 12.12 18.93 14.03
CA PHE A 276 12.62 17.62 14.45
C PHE A 276 12.52 17.44 15.97
N VAL A 277 12.91 18.45 16.77
CA VAL A 277 12.79 18.43 18.23
C VAL A 277 11.33 18.32 18.67
N THR A 278 10.42 19.03 18.01
CA THR A 278 8.99 18.94 18.30
C THR A 278 8.45 17.54 17.98
N ALA A 279 8.79 17.01 16.80
CA ALA A 279 8.42 15.66 16.40
C ALA A 279 9.00 14.58 17.34
N GLN A 280 10.22 14.77 17.83
CA GLN A 280 10.86 13.86 18.79
C GLN A 280 10.11 13.86 20.13
N SER A 281 9.73 15.02 20.63
CA SER A 281 8.91 15.14 21.85
C SER A 281 7.57 14.40 21.70
N LEU A 282 6.90 14.58 20.55
CA LEU A 282 5.68 13.84 20.22
C LEU A 282 5.94 12.34 20.18
N ASN A 283 6.97 11.89 19.46
CA ASN A 283 7.32 10.47 19.31
C ASN A 283 7.58 9.81 20.67
N ASN A 284 8.31 10.50 21.54
CA ASN A 284 8.63 10.02 22.89
C ASN A 284 7.40 9.83 23.77
N SER A 285 6.35 10.66 23.59
CA SER A 285 5.10 10.57 24.36
C SER A 285 4.20 9.38 23.97
N ILE A 286 4.39 8.82 22.78
CA ILE A 286 3.55 7.73 22.26
C ILE A 286 3.94 6.43 22.96
N THR A 287 2.97 5.67 23.50
CA THR A 287 3.21 4.36 24.12
C THR A 287 2.51 3.27 23.32
N PRO A 288 3.15 2.72 22.27
CA PRO A 288 2.52 1.73 21.40
C PRO A 288 2.49 0.33 22.02
N LEU A 289 1.32 -0.32 21.96
CA LEU A 289 1.14 -1.71 22.40
C LEU A 289 1.34 -2.73 21.26
N LEU A 290 0.95 -2.34 20.04
CA LEU A 290 1.05 -3.20 18.86
C LEU A 290 2.47 -3.12 18.28
N LEU A 291 3.01 -4.28 17.88
CA LEU A 291 4.33 -4.41 17.25
C LEU A 291 4.56 -3.46 16.05
N PRO A 292 3.63 -3.29 15.07
CA PRO A 292 3.88 -2.39 13.95
C PRO A 292 4.02 -0.93 14.39
N ALA A 293 3.27 -0.52 15.43
CA ALA A 293 3.39 0.80 16.01
C ALA A 293 4.70 0.99 16.81
N GLN A 294 5.19 -0.07 17.47
CA GLN A 294 6.50 -0.06 18.14
C GLN A 294 7.64 0.10 17.12
N ASN A 295 7.56 -0.65 16.02
CA ASN A 295 8.53 -0.56 14.94
C ASN A 295 8.53 0.83 14.27
N GLU A 296 7.36 1.34 13.87
CA GLU A 296 7.27 2.68 13.26
C GLU A 296 7.77 3.77 14.20
N LYS A 297 7.43 3.71 15.50
CA LYS A 297 7.98 4.63 16.52
C LYS A 297 9.52 4.59 16.55
N TYR A 298 10.11 3.40 16.49
CA TYR A 298 11.55 3.23 16.51
C TYR A 298 12.22 3.80 15.24
N ILE A 299 11.63 3.54 14.08
CA ILE A 299 12.10 4.11 12.81
C ILE A 299 11.99 5.65 12.82
N HIS A 300 10.92 6.21 13.36
CA HIS A 300 10.81 7.65 13.54
C HIS A 300 11.93 8.21 14.43
N SER A 301 12.29 7.54 15.52
CA SER A 301 13.43 7.97 16.34
C SER A 301 14.74 8.01 15.53
N ILE A 302 15.01 7.00 14.70
CA ILE A 302 16.20 6.99 13.83
C ILE A 302 16.14 8.13 12.81
N PHE A 303 14.98 8.36 12.19
CA PHE A 303 14.81 9.46 11.23
C PHE A 303 15.06 10.84 11.87
N LEU A 304 14.64 11.04 13.12
CA LEU A 304 14.74 12.31 13.82
C LEU A 304 16.12 12.56 14.45
N GLU A 305 16.77 11.51 14.94
CA GLU A 305 18.06 11.61 15.67
C GLU A 305 19.26 11.33 14.77
N GLY A 306 19.03 10.72 13.60
CA GLY A 306 20.07 10.10 12.81
C GLY A 306 20.39 8.69 13.30
N ILE A 307 21.08 7.93 12.45
CA ILE A 307 21.49 6.56 12.79
C ILE A 307 22.78 6.56 13.62
N ASN A 308 22.80 5.74 14.67
CA ASN A 308 23.99 5.37 15.43
C ASN A 308 24.25 3.86 15.29
N VAL A 309 25.51 3.44 15.39
CA VAL A 309 25.95 2.04 15.37
C VAL A 309 25.18 1.18 16.38
N ASP A 310 24.87 1.73 17.56
CA ASP A 310 24.13 1.02 18.61
C ASP A 310 22.68 0.68 18.23
N GLN A 311 22.14 1.31 17.18
CA GLN A 311 20.78 1.07 16.68
C GLN A 311 20.73 -0.06 15.63
N ILE A 312 21.88 -0.47 15.08
CA ILE A 312 21.96 -1.50 14.03
C ILE A 312 21.35 -2.83 14.48
N PRO A 313 21.64 -3.39 15.68
CA PRO A 313 21.06 -4.67 16.08
C PRO A 313 19.53 -4.63 16.20
N ASN A 314 18.97 -3.50 16.63
CA ASN A 314 17.51 -3.32 16.69
C ASN A 314 16.91 -3.19 15.29
N LEU A 315 17.58 -2.48 14.37
CA LEU A 315 17.20 -2.42 12.97
C LEU A 315 17.21 -3.82 12.32
N GLU A 316 18.24 -4.62 12.57
CA GLU A 316 18.32 -6.01 12.10
C GLU A 316 17.19 -6.87 12.70
N SER A 317 16.89 -6.66 13.99
CA SER A 317 15.77 -7.33 14.65
C SER A 317 14.40 -6.93 14.07
N ILE A 318 14.24 -5.71 13.57
CA ILE A 318 13.01 -5.26 12.91
C ILE A 318 12.96 -5.78 11.46
N ALA A 319 14.08 -5.70 10.73
CA ALA A 319 14.19 -6.18 9.36
C ALA A 319 13.90 -7.68 9.22
N GLY A 320 14.22 -8.47 10.25
CA GLY A 320 13.94 -9.90 10.34
C GLY A 320 12.53 -10.29 10.79
N GLN A 321 11.62 -9.34 10.96
CA GLN A 321 10.22 -9.65 11.30
C GLN A 321 9.42 -9.96 10.03
N CYS A 322 8.32 -10.69 10.20
CA CYS A 322 7.31 -10.81 9.15
C CYS A 322 6.63 -9.44 8.93
N PRO A 323 6.60 -8.88 7.71
CA PRO A 323 5.95 -7.60 7.44
C PRO A 323 4.45 -7.56 7.79
N LEU A 324 3.74 -8.69 7.75
CA LEU A 324 2.34 -8.78 8.16
C LEU A 324 2.12 -8.53 9.66
N GLU A 325 3.16 -8.67 10.47
CA GLU A 325 3.13 -8.47 11.92
C GLU A 325 3.90 -7.21 12.33
N GLY A 326 5.06 -6.99 11.72
CA GLY A 326 5.93 -5.85 12.00
C GLY A 326 5.55 -4.56 11.26
N GLY A 327 4.64 -4.64 10.28
CA GLY A 327 4.19 -3.51 9.46
C GLY A 327 5.30 -2.85 8.63
N ASP A 328 5.02 -1.64 8.15
CA ASP A 328 5.93 -0.87 7.29
C ASP A 328 7.30 -0.60 7.89
N GLY A 329 7.40 -0.61 9.23
CA GLY A 329 8.68 -0.47 9.92
C GLY A 329 9.71 -1.52 9.51
N VAL A 330 9.27 -2.71 9.08
CA VAL A 330 10.13 -3.78 8.55
C VAL A 330 10.82 -3.35 7.25
N TYR A 331 10.05 -2.83 6.29
CA TYR A 331 10.58 -2.37 5.01
C TYR A 331 11.49 -1.16 5.17
N LEU A 332 11.13 -0.23 6.06
CA LEU A 332 11.97 0.93 6.37
C LEU A 332 13.29 0.51 7.04
N ALA A 333 13.27 -0.44 7.97
CA ALA A 333 14.49 -0.98 8.57
C ALA A 333 15.42 -1.62 7.53
N ARG A 334 14.87 -2.43 6.62
CA ARG A 334 15.61 -3.02 5.49
C ARG A 334 16.22 -1.96 4.58
N GLY A 335 15.47 -0.91 4.25
CA GLY A 335 15.96 0.21 3.44
C GLY A 335 17.11 0.96 4.10
N ILE A 336 17.02 1.20 5.42
CA ILE A 336 18.09 1.83 6.20
C ILE A 336 19.34 0.94 6.21
N LEU A 337 19.21 -0.35 6.53
CA LEU A 337 20.34 -1.29 6.56
C LEU A 337 21.02 -1.42 5.18
N ASN A 338 20.24 -1.47 4.11
CA ASN A 338 20.75 -1.52 2.74
C ASN A 338 21.57 -0.26 2.40
N TYR A 339 21.08 0.92 2.78
CA TYR A 339 21.81 2.18 2.60
C TYR A 339 23.20 2.16 3.25
N PHE A 340 23.35 1.46 4.38
CA PHE A 340 24.64 1.28 5.08
C PHE A 340 25.46 0.07 4.60
N GLY A 341 25.04 -0.60 3.52
CA GLY A 341 25.77 -1.71 2.91
C GLY A 341 25.56 -3.06 3.60
N THR A 342 24.61 -3.17 4.53
CA THR A 342 24.21 -4.45 5.10
C THR A 342 23.18 -5.09 4.19
N SER A 343 23.58 -6.13 3.45
CA SER A 343 22.66 -6.98 2.70
C SER A 343 21.94 -7.90 3.71
N TYR A 344 20.62 -7.83 3.73
CA TYR A 344 19.76 -8.67 4.55
C TYR A 344 19.04 -9.67 3.63
N ASP A 345 18.99 -10.95 4.01
CA ASP A 345 18.14 -11.95 3.33
C ASP A 345 16.70 -11.78 3.84
N ASP A 346 15.86 -11.21 3.00
CA ASP A 346 14.52 -10.73 3.30
C ASP A 346 13.42 -11.63 2.74
N SER A 347 13.68 -12.95 2.71
CA SER A 347 12.72 -13.97 2.27
C SER A 347 11.45 -13.98 3.13
N ASP A 348 10.51 -13.10 2.80
CA ASP A 348 9.27 -12.86 3.56
C ASP A 348 8.37 -14.09 3.66
N ASP A 349 8.45 -15.00 2.69
CA ASP A 349 7.81 -16.31 2.74
C ASP A 349 8.31 -17.12 3.94
N VAL A 350 9.63 -17.17 4.17
CA VAL A 350 10.24 -17.86 5.31
C VAL A 350 9.93 -17.15 6.64
N LEU A 351 10.03 -15.82 6.66
CA LEU A 351 9.81 -15.04 7.87
C LEU A 351 8.35 -15.15 8.35
N CYS A 352 7.38 -15.06 7.43
CA CYS A 352 5.95 -15.15 7.75
C CYS A 352 5.40 -16.59 7.89
N LEU A 353 6.15 -17.60 7.44
CA LEU A 353 5.84 -19.01 7.71
C LEU A 353 5.97 -19.36 9.21
N SER A 354 6.97 -18.79 9.88
CA SER A 354 7.30 -19.12 11.28
C SER A 354 6.31 -18.55 12.30
N SER A 355 5.61 -17.47 11.95
CA SER A 355 4.72 -16.74 12.84
C SER A 355 3.28 -17.30 12.84
N ASN A 356 2.82 -17.84 11.69
CA ASN A 356 1.56 -18.58 11.59
C ASN A 356 1.57 -19.93 12.35
N ASN A 357 2.74 -20.56 12.52
CA ASN A 357 2.83 -21.78 13.33
C ASN A 357 2.55 -21.54 14.83
N ARG A 358 2.71 -20.30 15.33
CA ARG A 358 2.32 -19.96 16.72
C ARG A 358 0.86 -19.56 16.86
N GLN A 359 0.23 -19.00 15.82
CA GLN A 359 -1.21 -18.70 15.84
C GLN A 359 -2.09 -19.94 15.71
N LEU A 360 -1.59 -21.04 15.12
CA LEU A 360 -2.29 -22.33 15.10
C LEU A 360 -2.25 -23.08 16.45
N GLU A 361 -1.48 -22.59 17.44
CA GLU A 361 -1.38 -23.18 18.79
C GLU A 361 -1.91 -22.26 19.91
N ALA A 362 -2.52 -21.12 19.58
CA ALA A 362 -3.23 -20.31 20.57
C ALA A 362 -4.60 -20.95 20.93
N GLU A 363 -4.68 -21.46 22.16
CA GLU A 363 -5.85 -21.97 22.90
C GLU A 363 -7.02 -22.49 22.06
N LYS A 364 -7.18 -23.82 21.95
CA LYS A 364 -8.42 -24.45 21.47
C LYS A 364 -9.63 -23.87 22.22
N PRO A 365 -10.45 -23.00 21.60
CA PRO A 365 -11.76 -22.69 22.15
C PRO A 365 -12.59 -23.96 22.00
N SER A 366 -13.57 -24.21 22.88
CA SER A 366 -14.48 -25.34 22.68
C SER A 366 -15.14 -25.20 21.31
N VAL A 367 -14.81 -26.09 20.37
CA VAL A 367 -15.15 -25.90 18.95
C VAL A 367 -16.66 -26.00 18.76
N GLU A 368 -17.28 -24.94 18.24
CA GLU A 368 -18.59 -25.03 17.59
C GLU A 368 -18.43 -25.94 16.37
N SER A 369 -18.90 -27.18 16.46
CA SER A 369 -18.83 -28.13 15.36
C SER A 369 -20.20 -28.19 14.67
N ILE A 370 -20.24 -28.04 13.35
CA ILE A 370 -21.41 -28.30 12.52
C ILE A 370 -21.03 -29.34 11.47
N THR A 371 -21.75 -30.45 11.48
CA THR A 371 -21.61 -31.55 10.52
C THR A 371 -22.89 -31.70 9.70
N LEU A 372 -22.75 -31.84 8.39
CA LEU A 372 -23.86 -32.04 7.45
C LEU A 372 -23.71 -33.38 6.73
N HIS A 373 -24.77 -34.19 6.74
CA HIS A 373 -24.82 -35.46 6.02
C HIS A 373 -26.24 -35.75 5.45
N PRO A 374 -26.36 -36.40 4.28
CA PRO A 374 -25.29 -36.74 3.36
C PRO A 374 -24.81 -35.51 2.55
N ASN A 375 -23.59 -35.60 2.02
CA ASN A 375 -23.07 -34.66 1.03
C ASN A 375 -22.14 -35.45 0.08
N PRO A 376 -22.51 -35.65 -1.20
CA PRO A 376 -23.67 -35.10 -1.90
C PRO A 376 -25.03 -35.52 -1.34
N ALA A 377 -26.05 -34.70 -1.54
CA ALA A 377 -27.40 -34.87 -1.03
C ALA A 377 -28.44 -34.93 -2.15
N ASP A 378 -29.45 -35.78 -1.97
CA ASP A 378 -30.61 -35.84 -2.86
C ASP A 378 -31.78 -35.05 -2.24
N ASP A 379 -32.54 -35.70 -1.36
CA ASP A 379 -33.82 -35.19 -0.82
C ASP A 379 -33.75 -34.42 0.49
N ILE A 380 -32.85 -34.84 1.36
CA ILE A 380 -32.80 -34.35 2.73
C ILE A 380 -31.34 -34.30 3.17
N ILE A 381 -30.99 -33.22 3.86
CA ILE A 381 -29.75 -33.10 4.63
C ILE A 381 -30.08 -33.10 6.12
N THR A 382 -29.18 -33.70 6.90
CA THR A 382 -29.20 -33.64 8.36
C THR A 382 -28.01 -32.83 8.83
N LEU A 383 -28.28 -31.80 9.62
CA LEU A 383 -27.31 -30.91 10.22
C LEU A 383 -27.28 -31.10 11.72
N GLN A 384 -26.10 -31.40 12.24
CA GLN A 384 -25.89 -31.65 13.66
C GLN A 384 -24.73 -30.79 14.16
N GLY A 385 -24.83 -30.34 15.40
CA GLY A 385 -23.78 -29.54 15.98
C GLY A 385 -24.07 -29.07 17.38
N ASN A 386 -23.20 -28.20 17.88
CA ASN A 386 -23.34 -27.53 19.17
C ASN A 386 -22.95 -26.06 19.04
N LEU A 387 -23.81 -25.16 19.50
CA LEU A 387 -23.58 -23.71 19.42
C LEU A 387 -23.33 -23.10 20.81
N ILE A 388 -22.44 -22.12 20.87
CA ILE A 388 -22.12 -21.34 22.07
C ILE A 388 -23.07 -20.14 22.19
N GLY A 389 -23.74 -19.73 21.10
CA GLY A 389 -24.78 -18.70 21.10
C GLY A 389 -25.84 -18.92 20.02
N ALA A 390 -27.00 -18.26 20.16
CA ALA A 390 -28.05 -18.32 19.14
C ALA A 390 -27.61 -17.59 17.86
N ARG A 391 -27.66 -18.26 16.71
CA ARG A 391 -27.22 -17.72 15.41
C ARG A 391 -28.08 -18.23 14.27
N ASN A 392 -28.02 -17.54 13.14
CA ASN A 392 -28.62 -18.03 11.91
C ASN A 392 -27.64 -18.95 11.17
N LEU A 393 -28.13 -20.08 10.71
CA LEU A 393 -27.48 -20.91 9.71
C LEU A 393 -28.05 -20.52 8.34
N VAL A 394 -27.19 -20.13 7.41
CA VAL A 394 -27.58 -19.62 6.09
C VAL A 394 -27.07 -20.52 4.98
N PHE A 395 -27.83 -20.58 3.88
CA PHE A 395 -27.51 -21.32 2.67
C PHE A 395 -27.55 -20.40 1.46
N TYR A 396 -26.55 -20.51 0.60
CA TYR A 396 -26.42 -19.76 -0.64
C TYR A 396 -26.31 -20.71 -1.83
N ASP A 397 -26.88 -20.29 -2.97
CA ASP A 397 -26.56 -20.93 -4.26
C ASP A 397 -25.16 -20.52 -4.74
N TRP A 398 -24.71 -21.12 -5.85
CA TRP A 398 -23.41 -20.83 -6.45
C TRP A 398 -23.27 -19.39 -6.97
N LYS A 399 -24.36 -18.63 -7.10
CA LYS A 399 -24.35 -17.21 -7.47
C LYS A 399 -24.32 -16.28 -6.25
N GLY A 400 -24.35 -16.83 -5.03
CA GLY A 400 -24.38 -16.08 -3.78
C GLY A 400 -25.78 -15.63 -3.35
N SER A 401 -26.86 -16.12 -3.97
CA SER A 401 -28.23 -15.79 -3.57
C SER A 401 -28.64 -16.63 -2.35
N LEU A 402 -29.23 -16.01 -1.33
CA LEU A 402 -29.73 -16.71 -0.14
C LEU A 402 -30.91 -17.62 -0.52
N VAL A 403 -30.75 -18.92 -0.29
CA VAL A 403 -31.78 -19.93 -0.62
C VAL A 403 -32.51 -20.47 0.61
N HIS A 404 -31.88 -20.42 1.79
CA HIS A 404 -32.50 -20.88 3.03
C HIS A 404 -31.81 -20.28 4.25
N SER A 405 -32.56 -20.11 5.35
CA SER A 405 -32.03 -19.66 6.64
C SER A 405 -32.78 -20.30 7.79
N VAL A 406 -32.05 -20.77 8.81
CA VAL A 406 -32.61 -21.37 10.02
C VAL A 406 -31.99 -20.72 11.24
N LYS A 407 -32.85 -20.23 12.15
CA LYS A 407 -32.40 -19.71 13.44
C LYS A 407 -32.15 -20.85 14.42
N LEU A 408 -30.90 -21.01 14.83
CA LEU A 408 -30.46 -22.01 15.79
C LEU A 408 -30.33 -21.39 17.19
N LYS A 409 -30.70 -22.15 18.21
CA LYS A 409 -30.52 -21.76 19.62
C LYS A 409 -29.16 -22.25 20.12
N GLN A 410 -28.68 -21.62 21.20
CA GLN A 410 -27.51 -22.11 21.93
C GLN A 410 -27.72 -23.57 22.39
N GLY A 411 -26.64 -24.35 22.35
CA GLY A 411 -26.61 -25.77 22.74
C GLY A 411 -26.59 -26.74 21.56
N PRO A 412 -26.71 -28.06 21.83
CA PRO A 412 -26.69 -29.08 20.81
C PRO A 412 -27.95 -29.02 19.95
N PHE A 413 -27.79 -29.22 18.65
CA PHE A 413 -28.88 -29.25 17.70
C PHE A 413 -28.74 -30.41 16.70
N SER A 414 -29.89 -30.86 16.19
CA SER A 414 -29.99 -31.78 15.06
C SER A 414 -31.23 -31.40 14.26
N ILE A 415 -31.05 -30.86 13.06
CA ILE A 415 -32.15 -30.44 12.19
C ILE A 415 -32.10 -31.21 10.87
N LYS A 416 -33.26 -31.42 10.27
CA LYS A 416 -33.40 -31.94 8.91
C LYS A 416 -33.90 -30.82 8.02
N ILE A 417 -33.32 -30.69 6.84
CA ILE A 417 -33.72 -29.71 5.83
C ILE A 417 -34.03 -30.47 4.55
N GLU A 418 -35.22 -30.21 4.00
CA GLU A 418 -35.63 -30.76 2.71
C GLU A 418 -34.96 -29.97 1.58
N THR A 419 -34.24 -30.67 0.71
CA THR A 419 -33.50 -30.11 -0.43
C THR A 419 -34.23 -30.33 -1.76
N ASN A 420 -35.48 -30.80 -1.74
CA ASN A 420 -36.37 -31.05 -2.89
C ASN A 420 -36.88 -29.82 -3.60
N VAL A 421 -36.77 -28.68 -2.95
CA VAL A 421 -37.08 -27.39 -3.53
C VAL A 421 -35.85 -26.72 -4.14
N TRP A 422 -34.66 -27.31 -4.03
CA TRP A 422 -33.41 -26.77 -4.58
C TRP A 422 -33.04 -27.48 -5.87
N SER A 423 -32.58 -26.72 -6.87
CA SER A 423 -32.13 -27.29 -8.14
C SER A 423 -30.81 -28.05 -7.96
N PRO A 424 -30.51 -29.09 -8.77
CA PRO A 424 -29.19 -29.70 -8.79
C PRO A 424 -28.09 -28.67 -9.00
N GLY A 425 -27.02 -28.77 -8.21
CA GLY A 425 -25.94 -27.80 -8.23
C GLY A 425 -25.11 -27.74 -6.95
N VAL A 426 -24.20 -26.76 -6.91
CA VAL A 426 -23.36 -26.48 -5.74
C VAL A 426 -24.02 -25.40 -4.90
N TYR A 427 -24.05 -25.67 -3.60
CA TYR A 427 -24.55 -24.78 -2.56
C TYR A 427 -23.47 -24.58 -1.50
N PHE A 428 -23.62 -23.50 -0.74
CA PHE A 428 -22.71 -23.14 0.35
C PHE A 428 -23.53 -22.90 1.61
N TYR A 429 -23.06 -23.39 2.76
CA TYR A 429 -23.74 -23.21 4.04
C TYR A 429 -22.77 -22.83 5.15
N GLY A 430 -23.23 -22.07 6.13
CA GLY A 430 -22.43 -21.67 7.28
C GLY A 430 -23.26 -20.93 8.32
N LEU A 431 -22.70 -20.75 9.52
CA LEU A 431 -23.25 -19.79 10.46
C LEU A 431 -23.03 -18.37 9.91
N GLU A 432 -23.95 -17.48 10.22
CA GLU A 432 -23.78 -16.05 9.96
C GLU A 432 -22.47 -15.54 10.57
N ASN A 433 -21.55 -15.06 9.72
CA ASN A 433 -20.16 -14.68 10.02
C ASN A 433 -19.24 -15.83 10.47
N GLY A 434 -19.51 -17.08 10.04
CA GLY A 434 -18.71 -18.26 10.36
C GLY A 434 -18.13 -18.97 9.13
N LYS A 435 -17.41 -20.08 9.37
CA LYS A 435 -16.81 -20.90 8.31
C LYS A 435 -17.88 -21.46 7.37
N ILE A 436 -17.71 -21.23 6.08
CA ILE A 436 -18.59 -21.73 5.02
C ILE A 436 -18.11 -23.12 4.57
N GLN A 437 -19.07 -24.01 4.34
CA GLN A 437 -18.86 -25.38 3.89
C GLN A 437 -19.68 -25.64 2.61
N LYS A 438 -19.19 -26.54 1.78
CA LYS A 438 -19.79 -26.89 0.48
C LYS A 438 -20.87 -27.97 0.67
N LEU A 439 -21.98 -27.82 -0.03
CA LEU A 439 -23.04 -28.82 -0.20
C LEU A 439 -23.25 -29.07 -1.70
N ILE A 440 -23.37 -30.33 -2.10
CA ILE A 440 -23.65 -30.72 -3.49
C ILE A 440 -25.03 -31.36 -3.54
N ILE A 441 -25.89 -30.89 -4.44
CA ILE A 441 -27.17 -31.52 -4.76
C ILE A 441 -27.08 -32.19 -6.13
N THR A 442 -27.36 -33.49 -6.20
CA THR A 442 -27.00 -34.37 -7.33
C THR A 442 -28.13 -34.78 -8.27
N ARG A 443 -29.38 -34.53 -7.91
CA ARG A 443 -30.55 -35.11 -8.58
C ARG A 443 -31.19 -34.23 -9.65
#